data_AF-A0A962JI27-F1
#
_entry.id   AF-A0A962JI27-F1
#
_cell.length_a   1.000
_cell.length_b   1.000
_cell.length_c   1.000
_cell.angle_alpha   90.00
_cell.angle_beta   90.00
_cell.angle_gamma   90.00
#
_symmetry.space_group_name_H-M   'P 1'
#
loop_
_entity.id
_entity.type
_entity.pdbx_description
1 polymer ?
#
loop_
_entity_poly.entity_id
_entity_poly.type
_entity_poly.pdbx_seq_one_letter_code
_entity_poly.pdbx_strand_id
1 'polypeptide(L)'
;EMRRLLSPMLQKSIAELDFAPILMDILEVARRYHLEIPPQLVLLLKTLVHVEGLGRELYPDLDIWSLGKPLLAQWLSTRLNPVESMKKLGQQTPAMVLGLAELPNLIYDSLRGLKQNNAWQEKQWRELQNLHYQLAQSRRQDWLAFLAVLTGAAGVSASDGLFALICAGLVVIAVIWRVLV
;
A
#
# COMPACT_ATOMS: atom_id res chain seq x y z
N GLU A 1 28.98 -19.61 3.28
CA GLU A 1 29.85 -18.71 2.47
C GLU A 1 30.61 -17.63 3.25
N MET A 2 29.97 -16.67 3.93
CA MET A 2 30.66 -15.49 4.52
C MET A 2 31.86 -15.84 5.38
N ARG A 3 31.76 -16.87 6.24
CA ARG A 3 32.89 -17.31 7.06
C ARG A 3 34.08 -17.74 6.21
N ARG A 4 33.86 -18.40 5.06
CA ARG A 4 34.91 -18.92 4.16
C ARG A 4 35.68 -17.80 3.44
N LEU A 5 34.99 -16.70 3.13
CA LEU A 5 35.58 -15.48 2.55
C LEU A 5 36.29 -14.61 3.59
N LEU A 6 35.76 -14.54 4.81
CA LEU A 6 36.35 -13.79 5.92
C LEU A 6 37.48 -14.56 6.63
N SER A 7 37.56 -15.88 6.47
CA SER A 7 38.58 -16.75 7.08
C SER A 7 40.03 -16.35 6.72
N PRO A 8 40.40 -16.16 5.44
CA PRO A 8 41.74 -15.72 5.07
C PRO A 8 42.05 -14.29 5.56
N MET A 9 41.05 -13.41 5.64
CA MET A 9 41.19 -12.06 6.21
C MET A 9 41.41 -12.09 7.73
N LEU A 10 40.89 -13.10 8.43
CA LEU A 10 41.07 -13.27 9.89
C LEU A 10 42.40 -13.93 10.26
N GLN A 11 43.05 -14.64 9.34
CA GLN A 11 44.22 -15.49 9.62
C GLN A 11 45.56 -14.84 9.27
N LYS A 12 45.58 -13.85 8.38
CA LYS A 12 46.78 -13.06 8.06
C LYS A 12 46.76 -11.74 8.83
N SER A 13 47.94 -11.23 9.21
CA SER A 13 48.06 -9.87 9.74
C SER A 13 47.52 -8.89 8.70
N ILE A 14 46.70 -7.91 9.10
CA ILE A 14 46.09 -6.97 8.15
C ILE A 14 47.15 -6.16 7.38
N ALA A 15 48.35 -6.03 7.94
CA ALA A 15 49.48 -5.35 7.31
C ALA A 15 50.10 -6.10 6.11
N GLU A 16 49.79 -7.40 5.94
CA GLU A 16 50.32 -8.23 4.85
C GLU A 16 49.31 -8.45 3.72
N LEU A 17 48.18 -7.75 3.77
CA LEU A 17 47.04 -7.98 2.89
C LEU A 17 46.88 -6.81 1.90
N ASP A 18 46.97 -7.12 0.61
CA ASP A 18 46.64 -6.17 -0.44
C ASP A 18 45.15 -5.78 -0.35
N PHE A 19 44.87 -4.49 -0.28
CA PHE A 19 43.52 -3.98 -0.01
C PHE A 19 42.60 -4.11 -1.23
N ALA A 20 43.14 -3.93 -2.44
CA ALA A 20 42.40 -4.01 -3.69
C ALA A 20 41.78 -5.40 -3.99
N PRO A 21 42.52 -6.54 -3.91
CA PRO A 21 41.94 -7.87 -4.12
C PRO A 21 40.80 -8.18 -3.16
N ILE A 22 40.93 -7.79 -1.89
CA ILE A 22 39.90 -7.99 -0.87
C ILE A 22 38.61 -7.24 -1.23
N LEU A 23 38.72 -5.97 -1.61
CA LEU A 23 37.55 -5.17 -1.98
C LEU A 23 36.84 -5.74 -3.20
N MET A 24 37.61 -6.28 -4.17
CA MET A 24 37.05 -6.94 -5.33
C MET A 24 36.31 -8.22 -4.96
N ASP A 25 36.86 -9.04 -4.07
CA ASP A 25 36.20 -10.25 -3.55
C ASP A 25 34.89 -9.92 -2.85
N ILE A 26 34.88 -8.89 -2.00
CA ILE A 26 33.66 -8.42 -1.32
C ILE A 26 32.61 -7.96 -2.33
N LEU A 27 33.02 -7.21 -3.35
CA LEU A 27 32.12 -6.72 -4.39
C LEU A 27 31.55 -7.87 -5.24
N GLU A 28 32.38 -8.87 -5.56
CA GLU A 28 31.95 -10.04 -6.31
C GLU A 28 30.93 -10.87 -5.54
N VAL A 29 31.16 -11.06 -4.24
CA VAL A 29 30.23 -11.75 -3.35
C VAL A 29 28.92 -10.97 -3.25
N ALA A 30 28.99 -9.65 -3.05
CA ALA A 30 27.80 -8.81 -3.00
C ALA A 30 26.98 -8.89 -4.30
N ARG A 31 27.63 -8.90 -5.46
CA ARG A 31 27.00 -9.12 -6.77
C ARG A 31 26.41 -10.52 -6.92
N ARG A 32 27.11 -11.55 -6.44
CA ARG A 32 26.65 -12.96 -6.45
C ARG A 32 25.39 -13.16 -5.62
N TYR A 33 25.25 -12.42 -4.52
CA TYR A 33 24.05 -12.43 -3.68
C TYR A 33 23.00 -11.40 -4.11
N HIS A 34 23.12 -10.83 -5.32
CA HIS A 34 22.19 -9.83 -5.88
C HIS A 34 21.94 -8.63 -4.95
N LEU A 35 22.94 -8.21 -4.16
CA LEU A 35 22.84 -6.96 -3.42
C LEU A 35 22.84 -5.79 -4.41
N GLU A 36 21.87 -4.89 -4.28
CA GLU A 36 21.85 -3.64 -5.05
C GLU A 36 22.93 -2.69 -4.52
N ILE A 37 24.02 -2.56 -5.27
CA ILE A 37 25.14 -1.70 -4.90
C ILE A 37 25.07 -0.43 -5.75
N PRO A 38 24.92 0.76 -5.13
CA PRO A 38 24.93 2.02 -5.84
C PRO A 38 26.16 2.18 -6.76
N PRO A 39 25.99 2.65 -8.01
CA PRO A 39 27.10 2.87 -8.94
C PRO A 39 28.21 3.78 -8.38
N GLN A 40 27.83 4.74 -7.53
CA GLN A 40 28.77 5.67 -6.89
C GLN A 40 29.73 4.95 -5.93
N LEU A 41 29.27 3.89 -5.26
CA LEU A 41 30.15 3.08 -4.40
C LEU A 41 31.13 2.27 -5.24
N VAL A 42 30.69 1.72 -6.38
CA VAL A 42 31.58 0.99 -7.30
C VAL A 42 32.67 1.91 -7.86
N LEU A 43 32.32 3.14 -8.22
CA LEU A 43 33.29 4.14 -8.66
C LEU A 43 34.28 4.49 -7.55
N LEU A 44 33.80 4.74 -6.32
CA LEU A 44 34.66 5.02 -5.17
C LEU A 44 35.63 3.85 -4.88
N LEU A 45 35.13 2.62 -4.89
CA LEU A 45 35.96 1.42 -4.76
C LEU A 45 37.03 1.34 -5.86
N LYS A 46 36.66 1.63 -7.11
CA LYS A 46 37.60 1.69 -8.24
C LYS A 46 38.64 2.80 -8.06
N THR A 47 38.26 3.96 -7.53
CA THR A 47 39.22 5.03 -7.22
C THR A 47 40.20 4.63 -6.12
N LEU A 48 39.73 3.96 -5.07
CA LEU A 48 40.58 3.44 -3.98
C LEU A 48 41.60 2.42 -4.50
N VAL A 49 41.15 1.47 -5.32
CA VAL A 49 42.02 0.48 -5.97
C VAL A 49 43.05 1.14 -6.89
N HIS A 50 42.66 2.18 -7.63
CA HIS A 50 43.58 2.90 -8.51
C HIS A 50 44.62 3.69 -7.71
N VAL A 51 44.21 4.37 -6.64
CA VAL A 51 45.11 5.08 -5.72
C VAL A 51 46.07 4.12 -5.04
N GLU A 52 45.64 2.89 -4.72
CA GLU A 52 46.52 1.84 -4.22
C GLU A 52 47.55 1.37 -5.24
N GLY A 53 47.12 1.18 -6.49
CA GLY A 53 48.02 0.83 -7.58
C GLY A 53 49.11 1.88 -7.78
N LEU A 54 48.72 3.16 -7.87
CA LEU A 54 49.66 4.28 -7.97
C LEU A 54 50.54 4.40 -6.72
N GLY A 55 49.97 4.22 -5.54
CA GLY A 55 50.67 4.27 -4.27
C GLY A 55 51.76 3.20 -4.16
N ARG A 56 51.49 1.96 -4.59
CA ARG A 56 52.49 0.88 -4.63
C ARG A 56 53.53 1.03 -5.72
N GLU A 57 53.19 1.66 -6.84
CA GLU A 57 54.16 1.99 -7.89
C GLU A 57 55.21 3.00 -7.40
N LEU A 58 54.80 3.93 -6.53
CA LEU A 58 55.68 4.92 -5.89
C LEU A 58 56.37 4.38 -4.62
N TYR A 59 55.67 3.58 -3.82
CA TYR A 59 56.11 3.05 -2.53
C TYR A 59 55.74 1.56 -2.43
N PRO A 60 56.66 0.63 -2.75
CA PRO A 60 56.36 -0.80 -2.81
C PRO A 60 55.82 -1.39 -1.50
N ASP A 61 56.29 -0.88 -0.36
CA ASP A 61 55.94 -1.34 0.99
C ASP A 61 54.75 -0.56 1.59
N LEU A 62 53.97 0.15 0.77
CA LEU A 62 52.83 0.96 1.22
C LEU A 62 51.65 0.10 1.68
N ASP A 63 51.37 0.13 2.98
CA ASP A 63 50.14 -0.42 3.57
C ASP A 63 49.05 0.67 3.70
N ILE A 64 48.12 0.70 2.74
CA ILE A 64 46.99 1.65 2.74
C ILE A 64 46.00 1.41 3.88
N TRP A 65 45.88 0.18 4.39
CA TRP A 65 44.99 -0.10 5.51
C TRP A 65 45.48 0.56 6.78
N SER A 66 46.79 0.51 7.05
CA SER A 66 47.40 1.19 8.20
C SER A 66 47.14 2.70 8.18
N LEU A 67 47.21 3.31 7.00
CA LEU A 67 46.97 4.74 6.79
C LEU A 67 45.48 5.09 6.91
N GLY A 68 44.59 4.25 6.39
CA GLY A 68 43.15 4.49 6.36
C GLY A 68 42.43 4.20 7.69
N LYS A 69 42.93 3.26 8.50
CA LYS A 69 42.32 2.87 9.79
C LYS A 69 42.01 4.05 10.73
N PRO A 70 42.92 5.00 11.01
CA PRO A 70 42.61 6.13 11.89
C PRO A 70 41.52 7.05 11.31
N LEU A 71 41.53 7.28 10.00
CA LEU A 71 40.50 8.09 9.32
C LEU A 71 39.12 7.42 9.41
N LEU A 72 39.04 6.12 9.14
CA LEU A 72 37.80 5.36 9.26
C LEU A 72 37.30 5.35 10.71
N ALA A 73 38.19 5.14 11.68
CA ALA A 73 37.84 5.13 13.10
C ALA A 73 37.29 6.49 13.57
N GLN A 74 37.90 7.60 13.14
CA GLN A 74 37.44 8.94 13.45
C GLN A 74 36.09 9.26 12.77
N TRP A 75 35.92 8.85 11.52
CA TRP A 75 34.66 9.02 10.81
C TRP A 75 33.53 8.22 11.47
N LEU A 76 33.81 6.96 11.82
CA LEU A 76 32.86 6.06 12.45
C LEU A 76 32.45 6.55 13.84
N SER A 77 33.40 7.02 14.65
CA SER A 77 33.12 7.57 15.98
C SER A 77 32.26 8.84 15.90
N THR A 78 32.44 9.64 14.85
CA THR A 78 31.62 10.83 14.60
C THR A 78 30.21 10.44 14.16
N ARG A 79 30.06 9.46 13.25
CA ARG A 79 28.77 9.03 12.71
C ARG A 79 27.93 8.21 13.68
N LEU A 80 28.56 7.33 14.44
CA LEU A 80 27.90 6.47 15.43
C LEU A 80 27.78 7.14 16.80
N ASN A 81 28.06 8.44 16.93
CA ASN A 81 28.02 9.13 18.21
C ASN A 81 26.61 9.05 18.84
N PRO A 82 26.40 8.22 19.88
CA PRO A 82 25.08 8.03 20.47
C PRO A 82 24.62 9.29 21.21
N VAL A 83 25.57 10.13 21.65
CA VAL A 83 25.28 11.39 22.34
C VAL A 83 24.59 12.37 21.38
N GLU A 84 25.04 12.46 20.12
CA GLU A 84 24.36 13.30 19.12
C GLU A 84 22.97 12.77 18.77
N SER A 85 22.82 11.44 18.70
CA SER A 85 21.54 10.79 18.44
C SER A 85 20.54 11.03 19.57
N MET A 86 20.98 10.92 20.83
CA MET A 86 20.17 11.23 22.01
C MET A 86 19.85 12.72 22.12
N LYS A 87 20.78 13.61 21.76
CA LYS A 87 20.55 15.06 21.75
C LYS A 87 19.52 15.47 20.69
N LYS A 88 19.52 14.85 19.51
CA LYS A 88 18.50 15.05 18.47
C LYS A 88 17.12 14.56 18.90
N LEU A 89 17.06 13.41 19.56
CA LEU A 89 15.82 12.92 20.20
C LEU A 89 15.31 13.91 21.25
N GLY A 90 16.19 14.41 22.13
CA GLY A 90 15.86 15.41 23.14
C GLY A 90 15.34 16.73 22.57
N GLN A 91 15.89 17.22 21.46
CA GLN A 91 15.47 18.48 20.84
C GLN A 91 14.09 18.40 20.15
N GLN A 92 13.61 17.20 19.82
CA GLN A 92 12.28 16.97 19.25
C GLN A 92 11.19 16.74 20.31
N THR A 93 11.56 16.61 21.58
CA THR A 93 10.62 16.37 22.69
C THR A 93 9.59 17.48 22.94
N PRO A 94 9.85 18.78 22.78
CA PRO A 94 8.85 19.80 23.10
C PRO A 94 7.61 19.69 22.22
N ALA A 95 7.77 19.28 20.95
CA ALA A 95 6.65 19.10 20.02
C ALA A 95 5.83 17.83 20.32
N MET A 96 6.46 16.73 20.74
CA MET A 96 5.76 15.50 21.12
C MET A 96 5.00 15.62 22.44
N VAL A 97 5.56 16.33 23.43
CA VAL A 97 4.89 16.55 24.73
C VAL A 97 3.65 17.44 24.59
N LEU A 98 3.67 18.40 23.67
CA LEU A 98 2.48 19.21 23.36
C LEU A 98 1.39 18.38 22.64
N GLY A 99 1.76 17.49 21.71
CA GLY A 99 0.80 16.59 21.04
C GLY A 99 0.15 15.55 21.96
N LEU A 100 0.84 15.15 23.04
CA LEU A 100 0.30 14.24 24.06
C LEU A 100 -0.88 14.84 24.84
N ALA A 101 -0.97 16.18 24.95
CA ALA A 101 -2.09 16.85 25.60
C ALA A 101 -3.38 16.83 24.75
N GLU A 102 -3.26 16.69 23.42
CA GLU A 102 -4.40 16.69 22.48
C GLU A 102 -4.95 15.27 22.20
N LEU A 103 -4.18 14.23 22.52
CA LEU A 103 -4.58 12.83 22.42
C LEU A 103 -5.95 12.48 23.05
N PRO A 104 -6.29 12.93 24.28
CA PRO A 104 -7.59 12.62 24.87
C PRO A 104 -8.76 13.21 24.08
N ASN A 105 -8.60 14.39 23.47
CA ASN A 105 -9.65 15.00 22.65
C ASN A 105 -9.87 14.23 21.36
N LEU A 106 -8.80 13.78 20.69
CA LEU A 106 -8.89 12.95 19.49
C LEU A 106 -9.58 11.60 19.75
N ILE A 107 -9.31 10.97 20.90
CA ILE A 107 -9.98 9.73 21.32
C ILE A 107 -11.46 9.99 21.60
N TYR A 108 -11.79 11.09 22.26
CA TYR A 108 -13.17 11.46 22.56
C TYR A 108 -13.98 11.73 21.29
N ASP A 109 -13.42 12.51 20.36
CA ASP A 109 -14.08 12.89 19.10
C ASP A 109 -14.27 11.69 18.18
N SER A 110 -13.29 10.77 18.12
CA SER A 110 -13.42 9.53 17.35
C SER A 110 -14.48 8.59 17.93
N LEU A 111 -14.56 8.43 19.25
CA LEU A 111 -15.62 7.66 19.91
C LEU A 111 -17.01 8.25 19.67
N ARG A 112 -17.13 9.58 19.68
CA ARG A 112 -18.40 10.28 19.39
C ARG A 112 -18.79 10.13 17.92
N GLY A 113 -17.83 10.24 17.00
CA GLY A 113 -18.03 10.02 15.57
C GLY A 113 -18.54 8.61 15.25
N LEU A 114 -17.97 7.58 15.87
CA LEU A 114 -18.43 6.20 15.70
C LEU A 114 -19.88 6.00 16.19
N LYS A 115 -20.24 6.60 17.33
CA LYS A 115 -21.61 6.51 17.86
C LYS A 115 -22.63 7.22 16.95
N GLN A 116 -22.26 8.36 16.38
CA GLN A 116 -23.15 9.12 15.51
C GLN A 116 -23.27 8.51 14.11
N ASN A 117 -22.20 7.89 13.59
CA ASN A 117 -22.21 7.23 12.29
C ASN A 117 -23.13 6.00 12.29
N ASN A 118 -23.14 5.22 13.37
CA ASN A 118 -24.06 4.09 13.52
C ASN A 118 -25.54 4.51 13.41
N ALA A 119 -25.92 5.63 14.01
CA ALA A 119 -27.30 6.14 13.92
C ALA A 119 -27.68 6.61 12.51
N TRP A 120 -26.71 7.14 11.75
CA TRP A 120 -26.90 7.55 10.36
C TRP A 120 -26.97 6.35 9.41
N GLN A 121 -26.15 5.34 9.66
CA GLN A 121 -26.10 4.08 8.93
C GLN A 121 -27.40 3.28 9.10
N GLU A 122 -27.98 3.30 10.31
CA GLU A 122 -29.23 2.62 10.61
C GLU A 122 -30.44 3.28 9.90
N LYS A 123 -30.42 4.62 9.72
CA LYS A 123 -31.44 5.31 8.90
C LYS A 123 -31.32 4.95 7.42
N GLN A 124 -30.11 4.98 6.87
CA GLN A 124 -29.85 4.60 5.48
C GLN A 124 -30.29 3.15 5.20
N TRP A 125 -30.07 2.25 6.16
CA TRP A 125 -30.50 0.86 6.04
C TRP A 125 -32.03 0.72 6.01
N ARG A 126 -32.76 1.49 6.83
CA ARG A 126 -34.23 1.50 6.83
C ARG A 126 -34.80 2.06 5.52
N GLU A 127 -34.19 3.10 4.95
CA GLU A 127 -34.61 3.65 3.65
C GLU A 127 -34.41 2.64 2.52
N LEU A 128 -33.27 1.96 2.47
CA LEU A 128 -33.02 0.88 1.52
C LEU A 128 -34.01 -0.27 1.68
N GLN A 129 -34.31 -0.69 2.92
CA GLN A 129 -35.31 -1.73 3.17
C GLN A 129 -36.71 -1.33 2.67
N ASN A 130 -37.12 -0.08 2.90
CA ASN A 130 -38.40 0.43 2.40
C ASN A 130 -38.46 0.47 0.87
N LEU A 131 -37.37 0.87 0.20
CA LEU A 131 -37.28 0.84 -1.27
C LEU A 131 -37.38 -0.59 -1.81
N HIS A 132 -36.67 -1.55 -1.20
CA HIS A 132 -36.78 -2.95 -1.60
C HIS A 132 -38.19 -3.51 -1.40
N TYR A 133 -38.88 -3.10 -0.33
CA TYR A 133 -40.26 -3.52 -0.07
C TYR A 133 -41.24 -2.95 -1.11
N GLN A 134 -41.10 -1.66 -1.46
CA GLN A 134 -41.91 -1.01 -2.49
C GLN A 134 -41.69 -1.65 -3.87
N LEU A 135 -40.44 -1.96 -4.23
CA LEU A 135 -40.12 -2.64 -5.49
C LEU A 135 -40.68 -4.07 -5.54
N ALA A 136 -40.66 -4.81 -4.42
CA ALA A 136 -41.24 -6.14 -4.33
C ALA A 136 -42.77 -6.13 -4.45
N GLN A 137 -43.44 -5.09 -3.91
CA GLN A 137 -44.88 -4.95 -3.98
C GLN A 137 -45.36 -4.49 -5.37
N SER A 138 -44.64 -3.56 -6.00
CA SER A 138 -44.91 -3.10 -7.37
C SER A 138 -44.82 -4.25 -8.38
N ARG A 139 -43.78 -5.10 -8.32
CA ARG A 139 -43.65 -6.24 -9.26
C ARG A 139 -44.85 -7.21 -9.26
N ARG A 140 -45.54 -7.39 -8.13
CA ARG A 140 -46.73 -8.25 -8.06
C ARG A 140 -47.94 -7.63 -8.76
N GLN A 141 -48.12 -6.32 -8.65
CA GLN A 141 -49.19 -5.59 -9.34
C GLN A 141 -48.92 -5.48 -10.84
N ASP A 142 -47.65 -5.28 -11.22
CA ASP A 142 -47.20 -5.25 -12.61
C ASP A 142 -47.52 -6.56 -13.34
N TRP A 143 -47.25 -7.70 -12.71
CA TRP A 143 -47.41 -9.01 -13.35
C TRP A 143 -48.89 -9.37 -13.61
N LEU A 144 -49.81 -8.95 -12.73
CA LEU A 144 -51.25 -9.15 -12.92
C LEU A 144 -51.79 -8.29 -14.07
N ALA A 145 -51.32 -7.07 -14.23
CA ALA A 145 -51.70 -6.20 -15.35
C ALA A 145 -51.20 -6.76 -16.69
N PHE A 146 -49.97 -7.28 -16.76
CA PHE A 146 -49.46 -7.93 -17.97
C PHE A 146 -50.25 -9.18 -18.35
N LEU A 147 -50.63 -10.02 -17.38
CA LEU A 147 -51.47 -11.21 -17.63
C LEU A 147 -52.87 -10.86 -18.13
N ALA A 148 -53.49 -9.81 -17.59
CA ALA A 148 -54.80 -9.33 -18.04
C ALA A 148 -54.77 -8.80 -19.49
N VAL A 149 -53.71 -8.08 -19.86
CA VAL A 149 -53.53 -7.58 -21.23
C VAL A 149 -53.29 -8.73 -22.22
N LEU A 150 -52.45 -9.70 -21.86
CA LEU A 150 -52.17 -10.88 -22.69
C LEU A 150 -53.41 -11.77 -22.91
N THR A 151 -54.18 -12.01 -21.85
CA THR A 151 -55.42 -12.81 -21.93
C THR A 151 -56.52 -12.09 -22.71
N GLY A 152 -56.66 -10.76 -22.57
CA GLY A 152 -57.58 -9.96 -23.36
C GLY A 152 -57.22 -9.93 -24.86
N ALA A 153 -55.94 -9.78 -25.20
CA ALA A 153 -55.46 -9.79 -26.58
C ALA A 153 -55.68 -11.15 -27.27
N ALA A 154 -55.48 -12.26 -26.55
CA ALA A 154 -55.74 -13.61 -27.07
C ALA A 154 -57.25 -13.84 -27.32
N GLY A 155 -58.12 -13.36 -26.44
CA GLY A 155 -59.58 -13.51 -26.57
C GLY A 155 -60.19 -12.76 -27.76
N VAL A 156 -59.60 -11.63 -28.17
CA VAL A 156 -60.05 -10.85 -29.34
C VAL A 156 -59.84 -11.60 -30.66
N SER A 157 -58.87 -12.53 -30.73
CA SER A 157 -58.58 -13.28 -31.96
C SER A 157 -59.52 -14.48 -32.22
N ALA A 158 -60.34 -14.88 -31.24
CA ALA A 158 -61.05 -16.15 -31.25
C ALA A 158 -62.59 -16.05 -31.24
N SER A 159 -63.20 -14.86 -31.29
CA SER A 159 -64.67 -14.71 -31.16
C SER A 159 -65.32 -13.65 -32.05
N ASP A 160 -66.51 -13.95 -32.56
CA ASP A 160 -67.29 -13.06 -33.44
C ASP A 160 -67.83 -11.83 -32.68
N GLY A 161 -67.38 -10.66 -33.14
CA GLY A 161 -67.97 -9.32 -32.99
C GLY A 161 -68.19 -8.79 -31.57
N LEU A 162 -69.19 -9.32 -30.86
CA LEU A 162 -69.68 -8.76 -29.60
C LEU A 162 -68.76 -9.08 -28.41
N PHE A 163 -68.19 -10.29 -28.37
CA PHE A 163 -67.28 -10.68 -27.29
C PHE A 163 -65.91 -9.97 -27.40
N ALA A 164 -65.45 -9.69 -28.62
CA ALA A 164 -64.22 -8.94 -28.86
C ALA A 164 -64.29 -7.50 -28.30
N LEU A 165 -65.44 -6.83 -28.41
CA LEU A 165 -65.63 -5.48 -27.87
C LEU A 165 -65.61 -5.45 -26.34
N ILE A 166 -66.18 -6.46 -25.69
CA ILE A 166 -66.16 -6.58 -24.22
C ILE A 166 -64.73 -6.84 -23.73
N CYS A 167 -63.98 -7.72 -24.41
CA CYS A 167 -62.57 -7.99 -24.09
C CYS A 167 -61.69 -6.75 -24.29
N ALA A 168 -61.87 -6.00 -25.38
CA ALA A 168 -61.15 -4.76 -25.62
C ALA A 168 -61.44 -3.70 -24.54
N GLY A 169 -62.70 -3.58 -24.11
CA GLY A 169 -63.09 -2.69 -23.01
C GLY A 169 -62.42 -3.02 -21.69
N LEU A 170 -62.36 -4.31 -21.32
CA LEU A 170 -61.68 -4.76 -20.10
C LEU A 170 -60.17 -4.48 -20.12
N VAL A 171 -59.52 -4.63 -21.28
CA VAL A 171 -58.10 -4.29 -21.45
C VAL A 171 -57.86 -2.79 -21.26
N VAL A 172 -58.71 -1.94 -21.86
CA VAL A 172 -58.60 -0.48 -21.71
C VAL A 172 -58.81 -0.06 -20.26
N ILE A 173 -59.79 -0.62 -19.57
CA ILE A 173 -60.05 -0.33 -18.14
C ILE A 173 -58.86 -0.77 -17.27
N ALA A 174 -58.28 -1.95 -17.53
CA ALA A 174 -57.11 -2.43 -16.79
C ALA A 174 -55.88 -1.53 -17.01
N VAL A 175 -55.68 -1.03 -18.23
CA VAL A 175 -54.58 -0.09 -18.56
C VAL A 175 -54.82 1.28 -17.92
N ILE A 176 -56.04 1.79 -17.91
CA ILE A 176 -56.36 3.07 -17.27
C ILE A 176 -56.17 2.98 -15.74
N TRP A 177 -56.62 1.89 -15.11
CA TRP A 177 -56.41 1.67 -13.68
C TRP A 177 -54.92 1.63 -13.31
N ARG A 178 -54.09 1.06 -14.19
CA ARG A 178 -52.63 0.96 -14.06
C ARG A 178 -51.91 2.30 -14.18
N VAL A 179 -52.44 3.24 -14.95
CA VAL A 179 -51.84 4.59 -15.12
C VAL A 179 -52.21 5.51 -13.94
N LEU A 180 -53.29 5.20 -13.22
CA LEU A 180 -53.81 6.04 -12.14
C LEU A 180 -53.33 5.64 -10.73
N VAL A 181 -52.74 4.45 -10.56
CA VAL A 181 -52.28 3.86 -9.28
C VAL A 181 -50.77 3.63 -9.31
#